data_AF-A0A836SNZ6-F1
#
_entry.id   AF-A0A836SNZ6-F1
#
_cell.length_a   1.000
_cell.length_b   1.000
_cell.length_c   1.000
_cell.angle_alpha   90.00
_cell.angle_beta   90.00
_cell.angle_gamma   90.00
#
_symmetry.space_group_name_H-M   'P 1'
#
loop_
_entity.id
_entity.type
_entity.pdbx_description
1 polymer ?
#
loop_
_entity_poly.entity_id
_entity_poly.type
_entity_poly.pdbx_seq_one_letter_code
_entity_poly.pdbx_strand_id
1 'polypeptide(L)' 'MFVGGDHRILLLTSYLAGSTFLVLCDTLARTVIAPLELPIGVITGIVGGSLFVYALSKRTYEF' A
#
# COMPACT_ATOMS: atom_id res chain seq x y z
N MET A 1 -0.71 15.93 4.76
CA MET A 1 0.17 17.12 4.80
C MET A 1 1.57 16.72 4.37
N PHE A 2 1.74 16.33 3.09
CA PHE A 2 3.04 16.01 2.49
C PHE A 2 3.06 16.40 1.00
N VAL A 3 1.90 16.30 0.33
CA VAL A 3 1.63 16.87 -0.99
C VAL A 3 0.37 17.75 -0.85
N GLY A 4 0.40 18.96 -1.40
CA GLY A 4 -0.71 19.93 -1.30
C GLY A 4 -1.95 19.49 -2.09
N GLY A 5 -3.02 20.29 -2.05
CA GLY A 5 -4.29 20.01 -2.74
C GLY A 5 -4.24 20.08 -4.28
N ASP A 6 -3.06 20.32 -4.87
CA ASP A 6 -2.88 20.30 -6.31
C ASP A 6 -2.87 18.85 -6.82
N HIS A 7 -3.90 18.52 -7.60
CA HIS A 7 -4.11 17.17 -8.10
C HIS A 7 -3.00 16.72 -9.05
N ARG A 8 -2.31 17.63 -9.76
CA ARG A 8 -1.21 17.26 -10.67
C ARG A 8 -0.06 16.62 -9.91
N ILE A 9 0.32 17.23 -8.79
CA ILE A 9 1.40 16.73 -7.93
C ILE A 9 0.93 15.48 -7.19
N LEU A 10 -0.33 15.45 -6.74
CA LEU A 10 -0.92 14.28 -6.09
C LEU A 10 -0.91 13.05 -7.02
N LEU A 11 -1.28 13.21 -8.29
CA LEU A 11 -1.28 12.12 -9.26
C LEU A 11 0.12 11.59 -9.52
N LEU A 12 1.10 12.48 -9.73
CA LEU A 12 2.49 12.06 -9.96
C LEU A 12 3.08 11.34 -8.75
N THR A 13 2.88 11.88 -7.56
CA THR A 13 3.41 11.29 -6.32
C THR A 13 2.70 9.98 -5.98
N SER A 14 1.38 9.89 -6.17
CA SER A 14 0.63 8.65 -5.97
C SER A 14 1.03 7.57 -6.98
N TYR A 15 1.29 7.96 -8.23
CA TYR A 15 1.82 7.05 -9.24
C TYR A 15 3.17 6.47 -8.83
N LEU A 16 4.14 7.31 -8.45
CA LEU A 16 5.48 6.87 -8.05
C LEU A 16 5.46 6.04 -6.77
N ALA A 17 4.67 6.45 -5.77
CA ALA A 17 4.53 5.71 -4.52
C ALA A 17 3.85 4.34 -4.76
N GLY A 18 2.75 4.33 -5.53
CA GLY A 18 2.00 3.12 -5.85
C GLY A 18 2.80 2.13 -6.69
N SER A 19 3.52 2.60 -7.72
CA SER A 19 4.34 1.74 -8.58
C SER A 19 5.48 1.09 -7.80
N THR A 20 6.18 1.87 -6.96
CA THR A 20 7.27 1.36 -6.13
C THR A 20 6.77 0.34 -5.12
N PHE A 21 5.64 0.64 -4.45
CA PHE A 21 5.02 -0.28 -3.51
C PHE A 21 4.62 -1.62 -4.17
N LEU A 22 3.98 -1.58 -5.33
CA LEU A 22 3.57 -2.80 -6.04
C LEU A 22 4.77 -3.65 -6.48
N VAL A 23 5.83 -3.05 -7.01
CA VAL A 23 7.04 -3.80 -7.40
C VAL A 23 7.68 -4.50 -6.20
N LEU A 24 7.73 -3.82 -5.04
CA LEU A 24 8.24 -4.42 -3.81
C LEU A 24 7.35 -5.59 -3.35
N CYS A 25 6.02 -5.41 -3.36
CA CYS A 25 5.10 -6.49 -3.02
C CYS A 25 5.21 -7.69 -3.98
N ASP A 26 5.35 -7.46 -5.28
CA ASP A 26 5.52 -8.52 -6.28
C ASP A 26 6.79 -9.32 -6.04
N THR A 27 7.90 -8.60 -5.80
CA THR A 27 9.20 -9.20 -5.51
C THR A 27 9.16 -10.02 -4.21
N LEU A 28 8.50 -9.51 -3.17
CA LEU A 28 8.30 -10.25 -1.92
C LEU A 28 7.41 -11.48 -2.11
N ALA A 29 6.34 -11.37 -2.89
CA ALA A 29 5.43 -12.48 -3.15
C ALA A 29 6.16 -13.65 -3.84
N ARG A 30 7.03 -13.35 -4.81
CA ARG A 30 7.82 -14.35 -5.52
C ARG A 30 8.95 -14.95 -4.69
N THR A 31 9.49 -14.21 -3.72
CA THR A 31 10.64 -14.65 -2.92
C THR A 31 10.26 -15.48 -1.69
N VAL A 32 9.12 -15.19 -1.05
CA VAL A 32 8.75 -15.82 0.23
C VAL A 32 8.39 -17.30 0.11
N ILE A 33 7.76 -17.73 -1.00
CA ILE A 33 7.29 -19.13 -1.18
C ILE A 33 7.81 -19.74 -2.49
N ALA A 34 9.00 -19.36 -2.96
CA ALA A 34 9.59 -20.00 -4.14
C ALA A 34 9.69 -21.54 -3.92
N PRO A 35 9.27 -22.41 -4.88
CA PRO A 35 8.90 -22.14 -6.28
C PRO A 35 7.39 -21.90 -6.55
N LEU A 36 6.56 -21.81 -5.51
CA LEU A 36 5.13 -21.54 -5.65
C LEU A 36 4.88 -20.04 -5.86
N GLU A 37 4.05 -19.70 -6.85
CA GLU A 37 3.68 -18.32 -7.11
C GLU A 37 2.59 -17.87 -6.11
N LEU A 38 2.99 -17.10 -5.09
CA LEU A 38 2.02 -16.45 -4.21
C LEU A 38 1.36 -15.28 -4.96
N PRO A 39 0.02 -15.18 -4.99
CA PRO A 39 -0.66 -14.01 -5.54
C PRO A 39 -0.26 -12.75 -4.76
N ILE A 40 0.23 -11.72 -5.47
CA ILE A 40 0.60 -10.43 -4.87
C ILE A 40 -0.54 -9.82 -4.03
N GLY A 41 -1.79 -10.10 -4.41
CA GLY A 41 -3.01 -9.70 -3.71
C GLY A 41 -3.04 -10.11 -2.23
N VAL A 42 -2.39 -11.21 -1.86
CA VAL A 42 -2.30 -11.65 -0.46
C VAL A 42 -1.43 -10.68 0.35
N ILE A 43 -0.25 -10.32 -0.15
CA ILE A 43 0.66 -9.39 0.53
C ILE A 43 0.03 -8.00 0.60
N THR A 44 -0.49 -7.49 -0.52
CA THR A 44 -1.13 -6.17 -0.55
C THR A 44 -2.39 -6.13 0.30
N GLY A 45 -3.13 -7.24 0.37
CA GLY A 45 -4.35 -7.37 1.18
C GLY A 45 -4.06 -7.36 2.67
N ILE A 46 -3.01 -8.05 3.11
CA ILE A 46 -2.56 -8.00 4.51
C ILE A 46 -2.13 -6.57 4.87
N VAL A 47 -1.27 -5.95 4.07
CA VAL A 47 -0.79 -4.59 4.32
C VAL A 47 -1.94 -3.59 4.29
N GLY A 48 -2.79 -3.63 3.27
CA GLY A 48 -3.93 -2.73 3.10
C GLY A 48 -4.97 -2.90 4.21
N GLY A 49 -5.28 -4.15 4.59
CA GLY A 49 -6.20 -4.47 5.67
C GLY A 49 -5.70 -3.98 7.03
N SER A 50 -4.43 -4.22 7.35
CA SER A 50 -3.81 -3.72 8.59
C SER A 50 -3.80 -2.19 8.64
N LEU A 51 -3.45 -1.52 7.53
CA LEU A 51 -3.49 -0.06 7.43
C LEU A 51 -4.92 0.49 7.53
N PHE A 52 -5.90 -0.20 6.95
CA PHE A 52 -7.31 0.18 7.04
C PHE A 52 -7.83 0.11 8.48
N VAL A 53 -7.55 -0.99 9.19
CA VAL A 53 -7.90 -1.14 10.62
C VAL A 53 -7.21 -0.07 11.47
N TYR A 54 -5.92 0.20 11.22
CA TYR A 54 -5.19 1.27 11.89
C TYR A 54 -5.83 2.65 11.64
N ALA A 55 -6.18 2.96 10.39
CA ALA A 55 -6.81 4.21 10.03
C ALA A 55 -8.20 4.37 10.68
N LEU A 56 -8.98 3.29 10.75
CA LEU A 56 -10.27 3.27 11.43
C LEU A 56 -10.12 3.53 12.93
N SER A 57 -9.17 2.85 13.59
CA SER A 57 -8.89 3.04 15.02
C SER A 57 -8.44 4.46 15.34
N LYS A 58 -7.66 5.10 14.46
CA LYS A 58 -7.18 6.47 14.67
C LYS A 58 -8.28 7.52 14.57
N ARG A 59 -9.32 7.28 13.76
CA ARG A 59 -10.48 8.19 13.59
C ARG A 59 -11.47 8.16 14.75
N THR A 60 -11.42 7.12 15.59
CA THR A 60 -12.31 6.97 16.75
C THR A 60 -11.87 7.82 17.96
N TYR A 61 -10.71 8.47 17.92
CA TYR A 61 -10.19 9.35 18.97
C TYR A 61 -10.36 10.86 18.68
N GLU A 62 -11.40 11.25 17.95
CA GLU A 62 -11.80 12.67 17.75
C GLU A 62 -13.24 12.91 18.26
N PHE A 63 -13.58 12.41 19.45
CA PHE A 63 -14.77 12.81 20.20
C PHE A 63 -14.37 13.51 21.51
#